data_AF-A0A3B6EQF1-F1
#
_entry.id   AF-A0A3B6EQF1-F1
#
_cell.length_a   1.000
_cell.length_b   1.000
_cell.length_c   1.000
_cell.angle_alpha   90.00
_cell.angle_beta   90.00
_cell.angle_gamma   90.00
#
_symmetry.space_group_name_H-M   'P 1'
#
loop_
_entity.id
_entity.type
_entity.pdbx_description
1 polymer ?
#
loop_
_entity_poly.entity_id
_entity_poly.type
_entity_poly.pdbx_seq_one_letter_code
_entity_poly.pdbx_strand_id
1 'polypeptide(L)'
;MELICLTIPFWLQRLSCLTVSECDMLRVIESTAPNLTTLDFFGEPVQLVLRESSKTLTIYSSSETVNTPMVADKFLDIKHLNIHLGEDYDDAVTPTYDYLSLALFLDACPVLESFTLIVDQSDMQHDSVFGNPSLFLRQILQHKHERLKKVQIIGFCSAKSMVELTCDILKNATSLESLTLDCVFGAGTGAISDSVRCGPSKSDKCWIRSRTMILEAHKALGAIKTYILERVPPAVKLNVGGPCSRCQAMDVML
;
A
#
# COMPACT_ATOMS: atom_id res chain seq x y z
N MET A 1 10.61 -29.16 -11.96
CA MET A 1 11.58 -28.69 -10.97
C MET A 1 10.80 -27.77 -10.06
N GLU A 2 10.61 -28.15 -8.80
CA GLU A 2 9.81 -27.38 -7.83
C GLU A 2 10.75 -26.45 -7.07
N LEU A 3 10.66 -25.14 -7.33
CA LEU A 3 11.47 -24.15 -6.65
C LEU A 3 10.79 -23.77 -5.34
N ILE A 4 11.24 -24.35 -4.22
CA ILE A 4 10.65 -24.09 -2.88
C ILE A 4 11.32 -22.89 -2.20
N CYS A 5 12.61 -22.69 -2.44
CA CYS A 5 13.41 -21.61 -1.86
C CYS A 5 14.30 -20.99 -2.94
N LEU A 6 14.31 -19.67 -3.01
CA LEU A 6 15.18 -18.88 -3.86
C LEU A 6 16.20 -18.15 -2.98
N THR A 7 17.48 -18.49 -3.11
CA THR A 7 18.57 -17.84 -2.38
C THR A 7 19.42 -16.97 -3.31
N ILE A 8 19.55 -15.70 -2.97
CA ILE A 8 20.29 -14.68 -3.71
C ILE A 8 21.56 -14.33 -2.92
N PRO A 9 22.74 -14.72 -3.41
CA PRO A 9 23.99 -14.53 -2.68
C PRO A 9 24.54 -13.10 -2.79
N PHE A 10 25.33 -12.70 -1.79
CA PHE A 10 25.85 -11.34 -1.64
C PHE A 10 26.78 -10.88 -2.77
N TRP A 11 27.40 -11.82 -3.47
CA TRP A 11 28.27 -11.53 -4.61
C TRP A 11 27.52 -10.94 -5.82
N LEU A 12 26.19 -11.06 -5.86
CA LEU A 12 25.34 -10.42 -6.87
C LEU A 12 25.18 -8.91 -6.59
N GLN A 13 26.31 -8.21 -6.50
CA GLN A 13 26.39 -6.78 -6.19
C GLN A 13 25.69 -5.89 -7.23
N ARG A 14 25.41 -6.40 -8.43
CA ARG A 14 24.73 -5.65 -9.49
C ARG A 14 23.23 -5.95 -9.57
N LEU A 15 22.74 -6.91 -8.79
CA LEU A 15 21.33 -7.26 -8.79
C LEU A 15 20.55 -6.17 -8.05
N SER A 16 19.74 -5.42 -8.78
CA SER A 16 18.88 -4.36 -8.24
C SER A 16 17.40 -4.69 -8.29
N CYS A 17 17.00 -5.57 -9.22
CA CYS A 17 15.62 -5.96 -9.43
C CYS A 17 15.53 -7.49 -9.49
N LEU A 18 14.53 -8.04 -8.81
CA LEU A 18 14.14 -9.43 -8.90
C LEU A 18 12.66 -9.51 -9.23
N THR A 19 12.34 -10.17 -10.33
CA THR A 19 10.97 -10.55 -10.68
C THR A 19 10.79 -12.04 -10.47
N VAL A 20 9.73 -12.42 -9.77
CA VAL A 20 9.33 -13.80 -9.52
C VAL A 20 7.88 -13.95 -9.93
N SER A 21 7.63 -14.83 -10.90
CA SER A 21 6.30 -15.04 -11.48
C SER A 21 5.97 -16.53 -11.56
N GLU A 22 4.72 -16.89 -11.30
CA GLU A 22 4.16 -18.24 -11.51
C GLU A 22 4.98 -19.35 -10.79
N CYS A 23 5.42 -19.05 -9.58
CA CYS A 23 6.21 -19.96 -8.74
C CYS A 23 5.36 -20.54 -7.60
N ASP A 24 4.37 -21.37 -7.92
CA ASP A 24 3.33 -21.86 -6.99
C ASP A 24 3.86 -22.60 -5.75
N MET A 25 5.05 -23.20 -5.88
CA MET A 25 5.69 -23.96 -4.80
C MET A 25 6.71 -23.14 -4.01
N LEU A 26 7.01 -21.92 -4.44
CA LEU A 26 7.98 -21.05 -3.78
C LEU A 26 7.40 -20.57 -2.46
N ARG A 27 8.19 -20.72 -1.40
CA ARG A 27 7.80 -20.34 -0.04
C ARG A 27 8.74 -19.32 0.57
N VAL A 28 10.00 -19.27 0.14
CA VAL A 28 11.01 -18.38 0.72
C VAL A 28 11.88 -17.75 -0.36
N ILE A 29 12.06 -16.43 -0.29
CA ILE A 29 13.10 -15.67 -0.99
C ILE A 29 14.06 -15.12 0.07
N GLU A 30 15.29 -15.61 0.06
CA GLU A 30 16.36 -15.09 0.90
C GLU A 30 17.35 -14.32 0.02
N SER A 31 17.62 -13.07 0.37
CA SER A 31 18.61 -12.25 -0.30
C SER A 31 19.64 -11.68 0.67
N THR A 32 20.89 -11.81 0.25
CA THR A 32 22.05 -11.15 0.82
C THR A 32 22.65 -10.16 -0.19
N ALA A 33 21.99 -9.92 -1.33
CA ALA A 33 22.48 -9.00 -2.34
C ALA A 33 22.31 -7.54 -1.88
N PRO A 34 23.40 -6.76 -1.76
CA PRO A 34 23.38 -5.47 -1.08
C PRO A 34 22.61 -4.37 -1.83
N ASN A 35 22.43 -4.53 -3.14
CA ASN A 35 21.84 -3.51 -4.01
C ASN A 35 20.44 -3.85 -4.50
N LEU A 36 19.81 -4.89 -3.95
CA LEU A 36 18.44 -5.23 -4.27
C LEU A 36 17.49 -4.13 -3.75
N THR A 37 16.79 -3.46 -4.66
CA THR A 37 15.86 -2.37 -4.36
C THR A 37 14.44 -2.67 -4.79
N THR A 38 14.27 -3.58 -5.74
CA THR A 38 12.97 -3.86 -6.35
C THR A 38 12.68 -5.35 -6.31
N LEU A 39 11.52 -5.70 -5.79
CA LEU A 39 10.95 -7.04 -5.79
C LEU A 39 9.60 -6.97 -6.49
N ASP A 40 9.43 -7.79 -7.51
CA ASP A 40 8.20 -7.88 -8.28
C ASP A 40 7.68 -9.30 -8.19
N PHE A 41 6.48 -9.45 -7.64
CA PHE A 41 5.96 -10.75 -7.21
C PHE A 41 4.57 -11.03 -7.79
N PHE A 42 4.48 -12.12 -8.56
CA PHE A 42 3.25 -12.63 -9.14
C PHE A 42 3.08 -14.11 -8.74
N GLY A 43 2.21 -14.42 -7.78
CA GLY A 43 1.96 -15.80 -7.34
C GLY A 43 1.49 -15.94 -5.89
N GLU A 44 1.66 -17.12 -5.30
CA GLU A 44 1.29 -17.43 -3.91
C GLU A 44 2.19 -16.72 -2.86
N PRO A 45 1.75 -16.50 -1.62
CA PRO A 45 2.56 -15.85 -0.58
C PRO A 45 3.96 -16.43 -0.42
N VAL A 46 4.97 -15.55 -0.45
CA VAL A 46 6.36 -15.92 -0.22
C VAL A 46 6.95 -15.17 0.96
N GLN A 47 7.64 -15.90 1.84
CA GLN A 47 8.43 -15.32 2.92
C GLN A 47 9.64 -14.59 2.34
N LEU A 48 9.79 -13.32 2.70
CA LEU A 48 10.93 -12.51 2.30
C LEU A 48 11.94 -12.35 3.44
N VAL A 49 13.20 -12.69 3.18
CA VAL A 49 14.32 -12.53 4.11
C VAL A 49 15.41 -11.70 3.42
N LEU A 50 15.63 -10.46 3.86
CA LEU A 50 16.71 -9.60 3.33
C LEU A 50 17.70 -9.31 4.45
N ARG A 51 18.94 -9.79 4.32
CA ARG A 51 19.99 -9.59 5.35
C ARG A 51 20.84 -8.36 5.07
N GLU A 52 21.13 -8.11 3.80
CA GLU A 52 21.74 -6.89 3.30
C GLU A 52 20.78 -6.31 2.27
N SER A 53 20.48 -5.02 2.38
CA SER A 53 19.57 -4.36 1.46
C SER A 53 19.92 -2.89 1.31
N SER A 54 19.46 -2.31 0.21
CA SER A 54 19.50 -0.87 0.03
C SER A 54 18.60 -0.18 1.07
N LYS A 55 18.82 1.12 1.27
CA LYS A 55 17.97 1.96 2.12
C LYS A 55 16.54 2.08 1.62
N THR A 56 16.30 1.70 0.36
CA THR A 56 14.99 1.75 -0.29
C THR A 56 14.61 0.40 -0.83
N LEU A 57 13.40 -0.06 -0.52
CA LEU A 57 12.78 -1.25 -1.08
C LEU A 57 11.42 -0.90 -1.69
N THR A 58 11.21 -1.37 -2.91
CA THR A 58 9.93 -1.29 -3.61
C THR A 58 9.45 -2.71 -3.89
N ILE A 59 8.21 -3.00 -3.48
CA ILE A 59 7.55 -4.29 -3.69
C ILE A 59 6.34 -4.04 -4.61
N TYR A 60 6.27 -4.79 -5.70
CA TYR A 60 5.09 -4.89 -6.56
C TYR A 60 4.44 -6.25 -6.30
N SER A 61 3.13 -6.26 -6.09
CA SER A 61 2.36 -7.47 -5.87
C SER A 61 0.99 -7.38 -6.52
N SER A 62 0.64 -8.41 -7.28
CA SER A 62 -0.68 -8.58 -7.91
C SER A 62 -1.55 -9.68 -7.27
N SER A 63 -1.09 -10.30 -6.17
CA SER A 63 -1.71 -11.49 -5.57
C SER A 63 -2.59 -11.23 -4.32
N GLU A 64 -3.60 -12.09 -4.12
CA GLU A 64 -4.58 -12.19 -2.99
C GLU A 64 -4.03 -11.96 -1.61
N THR A 65 -2.77 -12.28 -1.41
CA THR A 65 -2.25 -12.45 -0.07
C THR A 65 -0.81 -11.97 -0.03
N VAL A 66 -0.62 -10.65 0.06
CA VAL A 66 0.60 -10.09 0.70
C VAL A 66 0.51 -10.38 2.20
N ASN A 67 0.48 -11.66 2.56
CA ASN A 67 0.45 -12.09 3.94
C ASN A 67 1.89 -12.32 4.38
N THR A 68 2.35 -11.33 5.14
CA THR A 68 3.27 -11.52 6.26
C THR A 68 4.72 -11.82 5.87
N PRO A 69 5.63 -10.82 5.91
CA PRO A 69 7.00 -11.14 6.31
C PRO A 69 6.91 -11.79 7.70
N MET A 70 7.20 -13.10 7.80
CA MET A 70 7.18 -13.76 9.09
C MET A 70 8.21 -13.12 10.04
N VAL A 71 7.71 -12.89 11.26
CA VAL A 71 8.23 -12.42 12.56
C VAL A 71 9.73 -12.56 12.91
N ALA A 72 10.60 -13.15 12.08
CA ALA A 72 11.98 -13.42 12.47
C ALA A 72 13.05 -12.52 11.82
N ASP A 73 12.79 -11.92 10.65
CA ASP A 73 13.85 -11.27 9.88
C ASP A 73 13.63 -9.76 9.77
N LYS A 74 14.55 -9.02 10.39
CA LYS A 74 14.53 -7.56 10.40
C LYS A 74 15.28 -7.03 9.18
N PHE A 75 14.60 -6.20 8.40
CA PHE A 75 15.17 -5.35 7.38
C PHE A 75 15.86 -4.15 8.04
N LEU A 76 17.05 -4.39 8.61
CA LEU A 76 17.72 -3.45 9.52
C LEU A 76 18.14 -2.13 8.85
N ASP A 77 18.29 -2.11 7.53
CA ASP A 77 18.82 -0.97 6.79
C ASP A 77 17.76 -0.20 5.97
N ILE A 78 16.54 -0.73 5.86
CA ILE A 78 15.47 -0.12 5.05
C ILE A 78 14.93 1.12 5.76
N LYS A 79 15.10 2.27 5.10
CA LYS A 79 14.55 3.58 5.51
C LYS A 79 13.31 3.96 4.72
N HIS A 80 13.18 3.49 3.49
CA HIS A 80 12.10 3.84 2.58
C HIS A 80 11.47 2.56 2.02
N LEU A 81 10.20 2.34 2.31
CA LEU A 81 9.45 1.19 1.82
C LEU A 81 8.31 1.67 0.93
N ASN A 82 8.23 1.15 -0.29
CA ASN A 82 7.12 1.35 -1.20
C ASN A 82 6.47 0.01 -1.52
N ILE A 83 5.15 -0.07 -1.40
CA ILE A 83 4.38 -1.26 -1.75
C ILE A 83 3.32 -0.85 -2.77
N HIS A 84 3.30 -1.52 -3.91
CA HIS A 84 2.35 -1.34 -4.99
C HIS A 84 1.47 -2.60 -5.06
N LEU A 85 0.17 -2.42 -4.88
CA LEU A 85 -0.86 -3.45 -4.95
C LEU A 85 -1.79 -3.15 -6.13
N GLY A 86 -1.93 -4.06 -7.09
CA GLY A 86 -2.78 -3.85 -8.27
C GLY A 86 -2.53 -4.85 -9.39
N GLU A 87 -3.41 -4.84 -10.40
CA GLU A 87 -3.37 -5.75 -11.54
C GLU A 87 -2.61 -5.19 -12.74
N ASP A 88 -1.93 -6.06 -13.49
CA ASP A 88 -1.42 -5.81 -14.84
C ASP A 88 -2.27 -6.46 -15.94
N TYR A 89 -3.36 -7.18 -15.61
CA TYR A 89 -4.16 -7.94 -16.59
C TYR A 89 -5.69 -7.87 -16.38
N ASP A 90 -6.37 -7.55 -17.47
CA ASP A 90 -7.77 -7.09 -17.64
C ASP A 90 -8.90 -8.09 -17.29
N ASP A 91 -8.61 -9.24 -16.66
CA ASP A 91 -9.61 -10.33 -16.49
C ASP A 91 -9.52 -11.09 -15.14
N ALA A 92 -8.68 -10.66 -14.19
CA ALA A 92 -8.63 -11.28 -12.87
C ALA A 92 -9.59 -10.59 -11.89
N VAL A 93 -10.12 -11.34 -10.93
CA VAL A 93 -10.90 -10.75 -9.83
C VAL A 93 -9.91 -10.08 -8.90
N THR A 94 -10.02 -8.75 -8.70
CA THR A 94 -9.06 -8.12 -7.78
C THR A 94 -9.06 -8.80 -6.41
N PRO A 95 -7.87 -9.18 -5.95
CA PRO A 95 -7.70 -9.87 -4.70
C PRO A 95 -8.23 -9.11 -3.48
N THR A 96 -8.79 -9.82 -2.49
CA THR A 96 -9.22 -9.20 -1.22
C THR A 96 -8.03 -8.97 -0.26
N TYR A 97 -7.25 -7.91 -0.46
CA TYR A 97 -6.13 -7.56 0.42
C TYR A 97 -6.52 -7.29 1.88
N ASP A 98 -5.91 -7.99 2.84
CA ASP A 98 -5.89 -7.57 4.25
C ASP A 98 -4.77 -6.54 4.45
N TYR A 99 -5.05 -5.26 4.17
CA TYR A 99 -4.07 -4.17 4.32
C TYR A 99 -3.44 -4.09 5.71
N LEU A 100 -4.12 -4.56 6.75
CA LEU A 100 -3.59 -4.53 8.12
C LEU A 100 -2.37 -5.45 8.27
N SER A 101 -2.28 -6.52 7.49
CA SER A 101 -1.08 -7.39 7.42
C SER A 101 0.18 -6.63 7.00
N LEU A 102 0.07 -5.48 6.32
CA LEU A 102 1.22 -4.66 5.95
C LEU A 102 1.94 -4.04 7.15
N ALA A 103 1.30 -3.97 8.32
CA ALA A 103 1.95 -3.57 9.57
C ALA A 103 3.18 -4.46 9.89
N LEU A 104 3.17 -5.71 9.44
CA LEU A 104 4.29 -6.64 9.62
C LEU A 104 5.56 -6.17 8.89
N PHE A 105 5.44 -5.46 7.76
CA PHE A 105 6.59 -4.83 7.10
C PHE A 105 7.14 -3.64 7.90
N LEU A 106 6.26 -2.88 8.55
CA LEU A 106 6.68 -1.77 9.40
C LEU A 106 7.49 -2.28 10.61
N ASP A 107 7.06 -3.41 11.18
CA ASP A 107 7.79 -4.09 12.27
C ASP A 107 9.11 -4.71 11.81
N ALA A 108 9.12 -5.25 10.61
CA ALA A 108 10.34 -5.78 10.00
C ALA A 108 11.36 -4.68 9.68
N CYS A 109 10.95 -3.42 9.52
CA CYS A 109 11.83 -2.28 9.22
C CYS A 109 12.03 -1.34 10.44
N PRO A 110 12.88 -1.67 11.43
CA PRO A 110 13.00 -0.88 12.66
C PRO A 110 13.56 0.54 12.46
N VAL A 111 14.23 0.80 11.33
CA VAL A 111 14.79 2.11 11.01
C VAL A 111 13.98 2.88 9.96
N LEU A 112 12.76 2.41 9.65
CA LEU A 112 11.92 2.98 8.61
C LEU A 112 11.61 4.45 8.87
N GLU A 113 11.90 5.30 7.89
CA GLU A 113 11.67 6.75 7.92
C GLU A 113 10.46 7.13 7.07
N SER A 114 10.18 6.40 5.98
CA SER A 114 9.00 6.61 5.14
C SER A 114 8.36 5.33 4.61
N PHE A 115 7.04 5.32 4.59
CA PHE A 115 6.22 4.27 4.01
C PHE A 115 5.26 4.82 2.96
N THR A 116 5.27 4.22 1.77
CA THR A 116 4.31 4.51 0.69
C THR A 116 3.55 3.25 0.32
N LEU A 117 2.22 3.30 0.42
CA LEU A 117 1.32 2.28 -0.10
C LEU A 117 0.58 2.84 -1.30
N ILE A 118 0.60 2.10 -2.41
CA ILE A 118 -0.07 2.47 -3.66
C ILE A 118 -1.01 1.32 -4.01
N VAL A 119 -2.29 1.63 -4.13
CA VAL A 119 -3.35 0.64 -4.36
C VAL A 119 -4.13 1.01 -5.60
N ASP A 120 -4.19 0.09 -6.56
CA ASP A 120 -5.17 0.16 -7.65
C ASP A 120 -6.57 -0.19 -7.10
N GLN A 121 -7.54 0.69 -7.38
CA GLN A 121 -8.92 0.58 -6.91
C GLN A 121 -9.92 0.06 -7.98
N SER A 122 -9.45 -0.48 -9.11
CA SER A 122 -10.32 -0.78 -10.26
C SER A 122 -11.50 -1.69 -9.97
N ASP A 123 -11.27 -2.77 -9.23
CA ASP A 123 -12.28 -3.82 -9.03
C ASP A 123 -12.57 -4.06 -7.54
N MET A 124 -12.38 -3.02 -6.72
CA MET A 124 -12.51 -2.99 -5.25
C MET A 124 -13.74 -3.76 -4.72
N GLN A 125 -13.52 -4.97 -4.18
CA GLN A 125 -14.53 -5.86 -3.58
C GLN A 125 -14.29 -6.12 -2.07
N HIS A 126 -13.75 -5.17 -1.32
CA HIS A 126 -13.54 -5.34 0.12
C HIS A 126 -14.77 -5.02 0.97
N ASP A 127 -14.88 -5.68 2.12
CA ASP A 127 -15.83 -5.32 3.17
C ASP A 127 -15.57 -3.89 3.65
N SER A 128 -16.49 -3.00 3.29
CA SER A 128 -16.43 -1.60 3.68
C SER A 128 -16.69 -1.45 5.18
N VAL A 129 -15.99 -0.50 5.81
CA VAL A 129 -16.20 -0.12 7.21
C VAL A 129 -17.65 0.33 7.51
N PHE A 130 -18.41 0.72 6.49
CA PHE A 130 -19.82 1.11 6.62
C PHE A 130 -20.80 -0.08 6.61
N GLY A 131 -20.37 -1.27 6.16
CA GLY A 131 -21.22 -2.46 6.10
C GLY A 131 -21.45 -3.12 7.47
N ASN A 132 -20.53 -2.94 8.42
CA ASN A 132 -20.67 -3.42 9.79
C ASN A 132 -20.10 -2.38 10.78
N PRO A 133 -20.93 -1.70 11.59
CA PRO A 133 -20.49 -0.63 12.49
C PRO A 133 -19.54 -1.09 13.62
N SER A 134 -19.38 -2.41 13.81
CA SER A 134 -18.43 -2.95 14.80
C SER A 134 -16.98 -2.86 14.29
N LEU A 135 -16.39 -1.68 14.47
CA LEU A 135 -14.94 -1.50 14.43
C LEU A 135 -14.30 -2.01 15.72
N PHE A 136 -14.35 -3.33 15.94
CA PHE A 136 -13.31 -3.97 16.73
C PHE A 136 -12.03 -3.92 15.91
N LEU A 137 -11.26 -2.85 16.08
CA LEU A 137 -9.95 -2.67 15.45
C LEU A 137 -9.08 -3.86 15.89
N ARG A 138 -8.77 -4.76 14.96
CA ARG A 138 -7.80 -5.83 15.20
C ARG A 138 -6.48 -5.16 15.58
N GLN A 139 -5.99 -5.39 16.80
CA GLN A 139 -4.61 -5.05 17.13
C GLN A 139 -3.77 -6.25 16.74
N ILE A 140 -2.98 -6.13 15.67
CA ILE A 140 -2.05 -7.20 15.32
C ILE A 140 -0.76 -7.07 16.14
N LEU A 141 -0.21 -5.86 16.31
CA LEU A 141 1.16 -5.68 16.79
C LEU A 141 1.30 -4.52 17.80
N GLN A 142 2.23 -4.67 18.74
CA GLN A 142 2.44 -3.74 19.87
C GLN A 142 3.76 -2.93 19.74
N HIS A 143 4.41 -2.94 18.58
CA HIS A 143 5.70 -2.31 18.41
C HIS A 143 5.56 -0.83 18.03
N LYS A 144 6.46 0.01 18.57
CA LYS A 144 6.49 1.44 18.28
C LYS A 144 7.37 1.70 17.06
N HIS A 145 6.90 2.52 16.14
CA HIS A 145 7.66 2.95 14.97
C HIS A 145 8.29 4.32 15.23
N GLU A 146 9.36 4.35 16.02
CA GLU A 146 9.95 5.59 16.54
C GLU A 146 10.65 6.46 15.48
N ARG A 147 10.91 5.93 14.28
CA ARG A 147 11.59 6.67 13.21
C ARG A 147 10.70 7.00 12.02
N LEU A 148 9.49 6.45 11.97
CA LEU A 148 8.59 6.64 10.85
C LEU A 148 8.06 8.07 10.87
N LYS A 149 8.47 8.87 9.88
CA LYS A 149 8.15 10.30 9.77
C LYS A 149 7.10 10.59 8.72
N LYS A 150 7.09 9.84 7.63
CA LYS A 150 6.21 10.10 6.49
C LYS A 150 5.47 8.85 6.08
N VAL A 151 4.15 8.94 6.03
CA VAL A 151 3.28 7.90 5.49
C VAL A 151 2.44 8.47 4.37
N GLN A 152 2.39 7.76 3.25
CA GLN A 152 1.57 8.10 2.10
C GLN A 152 0.80 6.88 1.63
N ILE A 153 -0.53 6.98 1.59
CA ILE A 153 -1.41 5.96 1.02
C ILE A 153 -2.10 6.58 -0.18
N ILE A 154 -1.80 6.07 -1.37
CA ILE A 154 -2.40 6.46 -2.65
C ILE A 154 -3.36 5.37 -3.07
N GLY A 155 -4.59 5.75 -3.42
CA GLY A 155 -5.66 4.79 -3.58
C GLY A 155 -6.27 4.36 -2.24
N PHE A 156 -6.32 5.25 -1.24
CA PHE A 156 -6.98 4.99 0.03
C PHE A 156 -8.48 4.65 -0.17
N CYS A 157 -8.92 3.48 0.29
CA CYS A 157 -10.29 2.97 0.14
C CYS A 157 -11.00 2.82 1.50
N SER A 158 -12.30 2.57 1.48
CA SER A 158 -13.15 2.40 2.67
C SER A 158 -13.08 1.01 3.30
N ALA A 159 -12.16 0.15 2.84
CA ALA A 159 -11.94 -1.18 3.39
C ALA A 159 -11.61 -1.11 4.88
N LYS A 160 -12.20 -2.02 5.68
CA LYS A 160 -11.98 -2.05 7.13
C LYS A 160 -10.48 -2.18 7.48
N SER A 161 -9.76 -3.08 6.82
CA SER A 161 -8.32 -3.32 7.04
C SER A 161 -7.44 -2.12 6.68
N MET A 162 -7.85 -1.29 5.70
CA MET A 162 -7.15 -0.04 5.34
C MET A 162 -7.27 1.01 6.45
N VAL A 163 -8.48 1.16 7.01
CA VAL A 163 -8.74 2.04 8.16
C VAL A 163 -7.99 1.54 9.40
N GLU A 164 -8.00 0.21 9.64
CA GLU A 164 -7.26 -0.42 10.73
C GLU A 164 -5.75 -0.15 10.62
N LEU A 165 -5.13 -0.40 9.46
CA LEU A 165 -3.71 -0.12 9.21
C LEU A 165 -3.38 1.34 9.54
N THR A 166 -4.20 2.27 9.07
CA THR A 166 -3.96 3.70 9.26
C THR A 166 -4.10 4.10 10.72
N CYS A 167 -5.06 3.52 11.45
CA CYS A 167 -5.21 3.75 12.88
C CYS A 167 -4.05 3.17 13.68
N ASP A 168 -3.55 2.00 13.29
CA ASP A 168 -2.40 1.36 13.92
C ASP A 168 -1.13 2.22 13.76
N ILE A 169 -0.87 2.71 12.55
CA ILE A 169 0.22 3.64 12.25
C ILE A 169 0.11 4.91 13.12
N LEU A 170 -1.06 5.54 13.19
CA LEU A 170 -1.27 6.75 13.99
C LEU A 170 -1.03 6.52 15.49
N LYS A 171 -1.37 5.32 15.97
CA LYS A 171 -1.18 4.93 17.37
C LYS A 171 0.28 4.63 17.70
N ASN A 172 1.01 4.00 16.78
CA ASN A 172 2.33 3.41 17.04
C ASN A 172 3.51 4.26 16.54
N ALA A 173 3.31 5.15 15.55
CA ALA A 173 4.34 6.01 14.99
C ALA A 173 4.45 7.36 15.73
N THR A 174 5.22 7.40 16.81
CA THR A 174 5.32 8.60 17.68
C THR A 174 6.07 9.77 17.05
N SER A 175 6.88 9.51 16.02
CA SER A 175 7.68 10.52 15.31
C SER A 175 7.08 10.92 13.97
N LEU A 176 5.81 10.58 13.73
CA LEU A 176 5.14 10.88 12.48
C LEU A 176 5.04 12.41 12.31
N GLU A 177 5.52 12.91 11.18
CA GLU A 177 5.49 14.32 10.81
C GLU A 177 4.42 14.59 9.76
N SER A 178 4.17 13.63 8.84
CA SER A 178 3.18 13.77 7.79
C SER A 178 2.46 12.46 7.47
N LEU A 179 1.14 12.57 7.33
CA LEU A 179 0.25 11.52 6.82
C LEU A 179 -0.46 12.04 5.57
N THR A 180 -0.34 11.33 4.46
CA THR A 180 -1.07 11.65 3.22
C THR A 180 -2.01 10.50 2.88
N LEU A 181 -3.30 10.79 2.78
CA LEU A 181 -4.34 9.83 2.41
C LEU A 181 -5.02 10.34 1.13
N ASP A 182 -4.66 9.74 0.01
CA ASP A 182 -5.19 10.10 -1.30
C ASP A 182 -6.21 9.05 -1.73
N CYS A 183 -7.49 9.40 -1.70
CA CYS A 183 -8.58 8.51 -2.06
C CYS A 183 -8.64 8.23 -3.57
N VAL A 184 -7.76 8.86 -4.35
CA VAL A 184 -7.76 8.80 -5.81
C VAL A 184 -6.44 8.19 -6.28
N PHE A 185 -6.52 7.03 -6.93
CA PHE A 185 -5.40 6.47 -7.67
C PHE A 185 -5.28 7.16 -9.04
N GLY A 186 -4.11 7.71 -9.36
CA GLY A 186 -3.80 8.23 -10.70
C GLY A 186 -2.76 7.35 -11.34
N ALA A 187 -3.11 6.65 -12.43
CA ALA A 187 -2.15 5.88 -13.22
C ALA A 187 -1.16 6.87 -13.87
N GLY A 188 0.02 6.98 -13.27
CA GLY A 188 1.08 7.88 -13.71
C GLY A 188 2.24 7.11 -14.33
N THR A 189 2.01 6.41 -15.44
CA THR A 189 3.09 5.85 -16.26
C THR A 189 3.07 6.46 -17.66
N GLY A 190 3.68 7.64 -17.78
CA GLY A 190 4.60 7.92 -18.89
C GLY A 190 4.13 7.77 -20.34
N ALA A 191 2.86 7.84 -20.70
CA ALA A 191 2.37 8.24 -22.03
C ALA A 191 0.84 8.29 -21.96
N ILE A 192 0.27 9.47 -22.17
CA ILE A 192 -1.15 9.79 -21.97
C ILE A 192 -1.47 10.03 -20.48
N SER A 193 -2.02 11.20 -20.21
CA SER A 193 -2.31 11.72 -18.88
C SER A 193 -3.54 11.03 -18.28
N ASP A 194 -3.39 9.80 -17.81
CA ASP A 194 -4.45 9.05 -17.11
C ASP A 194 -4.45 9.34 -15.60
N SER A 195 -4.29 10.62 -15.26
CA SER A 195 -4.55 11.09 -13.90
C SER A 195 -6.06 11.22 -13.71
N VAL A 196 -6.61 10.50 -12.71
CA VAL A 196 -7.98 10.74 -12.20
C VAL A 196 -8.11 12.15 -11.58
N ARG A 197 -6.99 12.83 -11.36
CA ARG A 197 -6.99 14.25 -11.01
C ARG A 197 -7.17 15.10 -12.25
N CYS A 198 -8.21 15.92 -12.24
CA CYS A 198 -8.45 16.98 -13.20
C CYS A 198 -7.17 17.82 -13.37
N GLY A 199 -6.45 17.63 -14.48
CA GLY A 199 -5.25 18.41 -14.78
C GLY A 199 -5.58 19.89 -14.97
N PRO A 200 -4.58 20.79 -14.91
CA PRO A 200 -4.77 22.22 -15.22
C PRO A 200 -5.09 22.48 -16.71
N SER A 201 -5.10 21.44 -17.55
CA SER A 201 -5.46 21.53 -18.96
C SER A 201 -6.96 21.79 -19.14
N LYS A 202 -7.27 22.71 -20.06
CA LYS A 202 -8.62 23.18 -20.46
C LYS A 202 -9.52 22.12 -21.12
N SER A 203 -9.36 20.84 -20.80
CA SER A 203 -10.29 19.80 -21.21
C SER A 203 -11.48 19.83 -20.24
N ASP A 204 -12.68 20.06 -20.77
CA ASP A 204 -13.93 20.11 -19.99
C ASP A 204 -14.38 18.78 -19.38
N LYS A 205 -13.51 17.76 -19.33
CA LYS A 205 -13.86 16.39 -18.92
C LYS A 205 -12.89 15.85 -17.88
N CYS A 206 -13.45 15.33 -16.77
CA CYS A 206 -12.75 14.47 -15.80
C CYS A 206 -12.55 13.12 -16.53
N TRP A 207 -11.32 12.58 -16.60
CA TRP A 207 -11.12 11.22 -17.10
C TRP A 207 -11.52 10.26 -15.99
N ILE A 208 -12.81 9.91 -15.99
CA ILE A 208 -13.41 8.99 -15.05
C ILE A 208 -13.00 7.58 -15.50
N ARG A 209 -11.98 6.98 -14.85
CA ARG A 209 -11.60 5.59 -15.14
C ARG A 209 -12.75 4.62 -14.81
N SER A 210 -13.51 4.89 -13.74
CA SER A 210 -14.79 4.23 -13.45
C SER A 210 -15.66 5.04 -12.49
N ARG A 211 -16.99 4.94 -12.63
CA ARG A 211 -17.95 5.47 -11.63
C ARG A 211 -17.76 4.80 -10.25
N THR A 212 -17.38 3.53 -10.23
CA THR A 212 -17.16 2.77 -8.98
C THR A 212 -16.01 3.37 -8.17
N MET A 213 -14.90 3.73 -8.81
CA MET A 213 -13.78 4.41 -8.14
C MET A 213 -14.16 5.78 -7.57
N ILE A 214 -15.02 6.54 -8.25
CA ILE A 214 -15.48 7.84 -7.72
C ILE A 214 -16.33 7.61 -6.47
N LEU A 215 -17.29 6.70 -6.53
CA LEU A 215 -18.13 6.37 -5.37
C LEU A 215 -17.28 5.84 -4.22
N GLU A 216 -16.28 5.01 -4.51
CA GLU A 216 -15.36 4.50 -3.50
C GLU A 216 -14.50 5.62 -2.91
N ALA A 217 -14.00 6.57 -3.71
CA ALA A 217 -13.26 7.72 -3.20
C ALA A 217 -14.13 8.59 -2.26
N HIS A 218 -15.44 8.72 -2.53
CA HIS A 218 -16.38 9.39 -1.62
C HIS A 218 -16.55 8.62 -0.32
N LYS A 219 -16.76 7.30 -0.37
CA LYS A 219 -16.82 6.45 0.82
C LYS A 219 -15.52 6.54 1.63
N ALA A 220 -14.37 6.50 0.96
CA ALA A 220 -13.05 6.61 1.56
C ALA A 220 -12.88 7.96 2.29
N LEU A 221 -13.31 9.07 1.68
CA LEU A 221 -13.36 10.38 2.37
C LEU A 221 -14.28 10.35 3.60
N GLY A 222 -15.42 9.69 3.51
CA GLY A 222 -16.30 9.45 4.65
C GLY A 222 -15.58 8.68 5.76
N ALA A 223 -14.85 7.62 5.42
CA ALA A 223 -14.10 6.81 6.38
C ALA A 223 -12.98 7.61 7.06
N ILE A 224 -12.27 8.46 6.31
CA ILE A 224 -11.27 9.38 6.87
C ILE A 224 -11.92 10.32 7.88
N LYS A 225 -13.04 10.94 7.51
CA LYS A 225 -13.74 11.90 8.37
C LYS A 225 -14.23 11.26 9.67
N THR A 226 -14.82 10.07 9.56
CA THR A 226 -15.44 9.38 10.70
C THR A 226 -14.43 8.69 11.61
N TYR A 227 -13.38 8.09 11.03
CA TYR A 227 -12.51 7.18 11.79
C TYR A 227 -11.08 7.67 11.95
N ILE A 228 -10.57 8.53 11.07
CA ILE A 228 -9.15 8.90 11.09
C ILE A 228 -8.92 10.29 11.67
N LEU A 229 -9.75 11.29 11.32
CA LEU A 229 -9.52 12.69 11.70
C LEU A 229 -9.31 12.89 13.21
N GLU A 230 -10.15 12.31 14.05
CA GLU A 230 -10.07 12.46 15.51
C GLU A 230 -8.85 11.74 16.13
N ARG A 231 -8.22 10.83 15.39
CA ARG A 231 -7.05 10.05 15.84
C ARG A 231 -5.72 10.69 15.43
N VAL A 232 -5.74 11.69 14.56
CA VAL A 232 -4.52 12.33 14.05
C VAL A 232 -3.94 13.26 15.13
N PRO A 233 -2.70 13.04 15.60
CA PRO A 233 -2.08 13.94 16.56
C PRO A 233 -1.92 15.36 15.97
N PRO A 234 -2.07 16.44 16.78
CA PRO A 234 -1.99 17.82 16.29
C PRO A 234 -0.67 18.19 15.62
N ALA A 235 0.42 17.49 15.95
CA ALA A 235 1.74 17.70 15.35
C ALA A 235 1.88 17.11 13.94
N VAL A 236 0.98 16.21 13.54
CA VAL A 236 1.05 15.52 12.24
C VAL A 236 0.36 16.35 11.17
N LYS A 237 1.08 16.67 10.09
CA LYS A 237 0.49 17.28 8.90
C LYS A 237 -0.30 16.23 8.12
N LEU A 238 -1.63 16.26 8.26
CA LEU A 238 -2.56 15.45 7.46
C LEU A 238 -2.86 16.14 6.13
N ASN A 239 -2.60 15.44 5.02
CA ASN A 239 -3.04 15.83 3.68
C ASN A 239 -4.05 14.80 3.18
N VAL A 240 -5.26 15.25 2.85
CA VAL A 240 -6.32 14.39 2.29
C VAL A 240 -6.53 14.75 0.83
N GLY A 241 -6.31 13.79 -0.07
CA GLY A 241 -6.61 13.91 -1.49
C GLY A 241 -7.99 13.31 -1.78
N GLY A 242 -8.90 14.12 -2.30
CA GLY A 242 -10.24 13.67 -2.71
C GLY A 242 -10.46 13.76 -4.22
N PRO A 243 -11.63 13.33 -4.71
CA PRO A 243 -12.04 13.59 -6.10
C PRO A 243 -12.11 15.10 -6.37
N CYS A 244 -11.90 15.49 -7.63
CA CYS A 244 -11.96 16.89 -8.04
C CYS A 244 -13.41 17.43 -7.93
N SER A 245 -13.60 18.74 -7.80
CA SER A 245 -14.92 19.37 -7.58
C SER A 245 -16.01 18.96 -8.59
N ARG A 246 -15.64 18.67 -9.84
CA ARG A 246 -16.55 18.14 -10.87
C ARG A 246 -17.00 16.71 -10.58
N CYS A 247 -16.04 15.86 -10.23
CA CYS A 247 -16.27 14.46 -9.90
C CYS A 247 -16.95 14.33 -8.50
N GLN A 248 -16.85 15.35 -7.64
CA GLN A 248 -17.58 15.48 -6.37
C GLN A 248 -19.08 15.76 -6.55
N ALA A 249 -19.48 16.46 -7.61
CA ALA A 249 -20.88 16.77 -7.89
C ALA A 249 -21.68 15.58 -8.45
N MET A 250 -21.01 14.51 -8.89
CA MET A 250 -21.67 13.33 -9.44
C MET A 250 -22.42 12.50 -8.39
N ASP A 251 -22.05 12.63 -7.11
CA ASP A 251 -22.71 11.97 -5.97
C ASP A 251 -24.02 12.69 -5.56
N VAL A 252 -24.26 13.91 -6.06
CA VAL A 252 -25.44 14.73 -5.70
C VAL A 252 -26.64 14.45 -6.63
N MET A 253 -26.47 13.61 -7.66
CA MET A 253 -27.54 13.27 -8.63
C MET A 253 -28.06 11.82 -8.50
N LEU A 254 -27.84 11.15 -7.36
CA LEU A 254 -28.38 9.83 -7.05
C LEU A 254 -29.27 9.87 -5.81
#